data_AF-A0A2A3G5I3-F1
#
_entry.id   AF-A0A2A3G5I3-F1
#
_cell.length_a   1.000
_cell.length_b   1.000
_cell.length_c   1.000
_cell.angle_alpha   90.00
_cell.angle_beta   90.00
_cell.angle_gamma   90.00
#
_symmetry.space_group_name_H-M   'P 1'
#
loop_
_entity.id
_entity.type
_entity.pdbx_description
1 polymer ?
#
loop_
_entity_poly.entity_id
_entity_poly.type
_entity_poly.pdbx_seq_one_letter_code
_entity_poly.pdbx_strand_id
1 'polypeptide(L)'
;MPTNPDPIPTPTLDAMRRDGNWNPLWNTLSDWDPEWTEQFMAMNATPVRRGVFTPEFVELLSIAIDAAATHMYAPGVRRHIRMALELGVSREEILTVLQMVSVLGIHACNLGVPILEEELDAHERRQIAAPRIAP
;
A
#
# COMPACT_ATOMS: atom_id res chain seq x y z
N MET A 1 -25.78 16.88 33.45
CA MET A 1 -25.10 15.66 33.00
C MET A 1 -25.20 15.66 31.48
N PRO A 2 -24.12 15.90 30.72
CA PRO A 2 -24.25 15.82 29.28
C PRO A 2 -24.55 14.37 28.91
N THR A 3 -25.60 14.23 28.10
CA THR A 3 -26.16 13.00 27.55
C THR A 3 -25.06 12.20 26.87
N ASN A 4 -24.86 10.96 27.30
CA ASN A 4 -24.11 9.99 26.50
C ASN A 4 -24.91 9.83 25.19
N PRO A 5 -24.40 10.26 24.03
CA PRO A 5 -25.10 10.01 22.78
C PRO A 5 -25.24 8.49 22.59
N ASP A 6 -26.35 8.05 22.01
CA ASP A 6 -26.52 6.64 21.67
C ASP A 6 -25.31 6.14 20.86
N PRO A 7 -24.90 4.86 21.01
CA PRO A 7 -23.77 4.31 20.27
C PRO A 7 -23.95 4.53 18.77
N ILE A 8 -22.94 5.10 18.13
CA ILE A 8 -22.94 5.34 16.68
C ILE A 8 -22.96 3.97 15.98
N PRO A 9 -23.87 3.74 15.01
CA PRO A 9 -23.91 2.47 14.28
C PRO A 9 -22.61 2.24 13.49
N THR A 10 -21.98 1.08 13.67
CA THR A 10 -20.74 0.69 12.97
C THR A 10 -20.90 -0.60 12.16
N PRO A 11 -21.82 -0.66 11.18
CA PRO A 11 -22.14 -1.90 10.47
C PRO A 11 -20.96 -2.50 9.70
N THR A 12 -20.01 -1.68 9.23
CA THR A 12 -18.80 -2.15 8.55
C THR A 12 -17.83 -2.77 9.54
N LEU A 13 -17.55 -2.09 10.66
CA LEU A 13 -16.67 -2.65 11.70
C LEU A 13 -17.24 -3.97 12.25
N ASP A 14 -18.54 -4.03 12.47
CA ASP A 14 -19.23 -5.23 12.97
C ASP A 14 -19.17 -6.39 11.96
N ALA A 15 -19.33 -6.10 10.67
CA ALA A 15 -19.14 -7.10 9.63
C ALA A 15 -17.70 -7.61 9.58
N MET A 16 -16.70 -6.71 9.61
CA MET A 16 -15.29 -7.10 9.61
C MET A 16 -14.92 -7.99 10.82
N ARG A 17 -15.47 -7.69 12.00
CA ARG A 17 -15.30 -8.53 13.20
C ARG A 17 -15.95 -9.89 13.04
N ARG A 18 -17.19 -9.94 12.54
CA ARG A 18 -17.94 -11.19 12.33
C ARG A 18 -17.26 -12.10 11.31
N ASP A 19 -16.72 -11.50 10.26
CA ASP A 19 -16.11 -12.21 9.13
C ASP A 19 -14.63 -12.57 9.39
N GLY A 20 -14.10 -12.27 10.58
CA GLY A 20 -12.71 -12.56 10.96
C GLY A 20 -11.67 -11.65 10.29
N ASN A 21 -12.12 -10.62 9.56
CA ASN A 21 -11.27 -9.67 8.83
C ASN A 21 -10.77 -8.50 9.69
N TRP A 22 -11.16 -8.44 10.97
CA TRP A 22 -10.72 -7.40 11.89
C TRP A 22 -9.27 -7.58 12.32
N ASN A 23 -8.45 -6.56 12.07
CA ASN A 23 -7.08 -6.50 12.59
C ASN A 23 -7.10 -5.85 13.98
N PRO A 24 -6.57 -6.51 15.04
CA PRO A 24 -6.48 -5.93 16.37
C PRO A 24 -5.74 -4.57 16.43
N LEU A 25 -4.88 -4.27 15.45
CA LEU A 25 -4.24 -2.96 15.31
C LEU A 25 -5.23 -1.81 15.10
N TRP A 26 -6.49 -2.10 14.73
CA TRP A 26 -7.55 -1.10 14.55
C TRP A 26 -8.40 -0.85 15.81
N ASN A 27 -8.17 -1.58 16.91
CA ASN A 27 -8.92 -1.41 18.16
C ASN A 27 -8.84 0.04 18.67
N THR A 28 -7.63 0.58 18.75
CA THR A 28 -7.40 1.95 19.24
C THR A 28 -8.17 2.99 18.41
N LEU A 29 -8.20 2.83 17.07
CA LEU A 29 -8.95 3.73 16.19
C LEU A 29 -10.46 3.63 16.47
N SER A 30 -10.99 2.41 16.56
CA SER A 30 -12.40 2.17 16.86
C SER A 30 -12.82 2.67 18.25
N ASP A 31 -11.93 2.59 19.24
CA ASP A 31 -12.21 3.03 20.61
C ASP A 31 -12.13 4.56 20.74
N TRP A 32 -11.25 5.21 19.97
CA TRP A 32 -11.05 6.66 20.04
C TRP A 32 -12.02 7.44 19.16
N ASP A 33 -12.29 6.95 17.97
CA ASP A 33 -13.20 7.59 17.01
C ASP A 33 -13.95 6.52 16.18
N PRO A 34 -15.04 5.94 16.73
CA PRO A 34 -15.80 4.90 16.06
C PRO A 34 -16.49 5.40 14.78
N GLU A 35 -16.91 6.67 14.75
CA GLU A 35 -17.57 7.25 13.57
C GLU A 35 -16.60 7.35 12.40
N TRP A 36 -15.43 7.95 12.64
CA TRP A 36 -14.40 8.06 11.61
C TRP A 36 -13.90 6.69 11.18
N THR A 37 -13.70 5.77 12.12
CA THR A 37 -13.21 4.41 11.82
C THR A 37 -14.21 3.66 10.95
N GLU A 38 -15.52 3.74 11.24
CA GLU A 38 -16.57 3.18 10.38
C GLU A 38 -16.52 3.78 8.97
N GLN A 39 -16.44 5.11 8.85
CA GLN A 39 -16.38 5.78 7.54
C GLN A 39 -15.13 5.39 6.74
N PHE A 40 -13.97 5.34 7.39
CA PHE A 40 -12.70 4.93 6.78
C PHE A 40 -12.74 3.48 6.29
N MET A 41 -13.24 2.57 7.13
CA MET A 41 -13.37 1.16 6.75
C MET A 41 -14.44 0.94 5.68
N ALA A 42 -15.55 1.68 5.72
CA ALA A 42 -16.59 1.63 4.69
C ALA A 42 -16.06 2.12 3.33
N MET A 43 -15.27 3.20 3.32
CA MET A 43 -14.58 3.67 2.12
C MET A 43 -13.68 2.58 1.54
N ASN A 44 -12.88 1.92 2.37
CA ASN A 44 -11.96 0.85 1.93
C ASN A 44 -12.71 -0.43 1.49
N ALA A 45 -13.80 -0.79 2.16
CA ALA A 45 -14.59 -1.97 1.84
C ALA A 45 -15.43 -1.79 0.57
N THR A 46 -15.78 -0.56 0.19
CA THR A 46 -16.68 -0.26 -0.93
C THR A 46 -16.21 -0.85 -2.27
N PRO A 47 -14.95 -0.65 -2.71
CA PRO A 47 -14.46 -1.25 -3.96
C PRO A 47 -14.56 -2.78 -3.98
N VAL A 48 -14.28 -3.43 -2.84
CA VAL A 48 -14.34 -4.90 -2.72
C VAL A 48 -15.79 -5.39 -2.74
N ARG A 49 -16.69 -4.75 -1.99
CA ARG A 49 -18.11 -5.12 -1.89
C ARG A 49 -18.87 -5.00 -3.21
N ARG A 50 -18.40 -4.16 -4.14
CA ARG A 50 -18.98 -4.05 -5.49
C ARG A 50 -18.79 -5.33 -6.32
N GLY A 51 -17.88 -6.22 -5.93
CA GLY A 51 -17.70 -7.52 -6.58
C GLY A 51 -17.22 -7.45 -8.03
N VAL A 52 -16.59 -6.33 -8.43
CA VAL A 52 -16.04 -6.15 -9.78
C VAL A 52 -14.83 -7.06 -10.00
N PHE A 53 -14.00 -7.21 -8.96
CA PHE A 53 -12.90 -8.16 -8.94
C PHE A 53 -13.26 -9.39 -8.11
N THR A 54 -12.65 -10.52 -8.44
CA THR A 54 -12.79 -11.74 -7.63
C THR A 54 -12.07 -11.56 -6.29
N PRO A 55 -12.50 -12.25 -5.23
CA PRO A 55 -11.82 -12.19 -3.92
C PRO A 55 -10.33 -12.52 -4.01
N GLU A 56 -9.95 -13.52 -4.80
CA GLU A 56 -8.56 -13.94 -5.03
C GLU A 56 -7.72 -12.79 -5.58
N PHE A 57 -8.23 -12.09 -6.58
CA PHE A 57 -7.54 -10.95 -7.19
C PHE A 57 -7.40 -9.79 -6.21
N VAL A 58 -8.42 -9.52 -5.39
CA VAL A 58 -8.36 -8.48 -4.35
C VAL A 58 -7.28 -8.79 -3.32
N GLU A 59 -7.15 -10.04 -2.89
CA GLU A 59 -6.10 -10.43 -1.94
C GLU A 59 -4.71 -10.33 -2.57
N LEU A 60 -4.52 -10.78 -3.83
CA LEU A 60 -3.26 -10.60 -4.56
C LEU A 60 -2.88 -9.12 -4.73
N LEU A 61 -3.84 -8.26 -5.05
CA LEU A 61 -3.62 -6.82 -5.15
C LEU A 61 -3.24 -6.20 -3.80
N SER A 62 -3.88 -6.65 -2.72
CA SER A 62 -3.58 -6.17 -1.37
C SER A 62 -2.18 -6.60 -0.91
N ILE A 63 -1.76 -7.83 -1.23
CA ILE A 63 -0.36 -8.28 -1.02
C ILE A 63 0.61 -7.37 -1.77
N ALA A 64 0.31 -7.03 -3.02
CA ALA A 64 1.18 -6.15 -3.83
C ALA A 64 1.37 -4.77 -3.18
N ILE A 65 0.28 -4.16 -2.70
CA ILE A 65 0.29 -2.85 -2.04
C ILE A 65 1.12 -2.90 -0.75
N ASP A 66 0.87 -3.90 0.11
CA ASP A 66 1.55 -4.00 1.40
C ASP A 66 3.03 -4.40 1.29
N ALA A 67 3.38 -5.21 0.29
CA ALA A 67 4.74 -5.70 0.08
C ALA A 67 5.64 -4.74 -0.71
N ALA A 68 5.07 -3.73 -1.39
CA ALA A 68 5.82 -2.74 -2.13
C ALA A 68 6.91 -2.09 -1.26
N ALA A 69 8.11 -1.88 -1.81
CA ALA A 69 9.25 -1.29 -1.08
C ALA A 69 8.98 0.12 -0.54
N THR A 70 7.99 0.81 -1.11
CA THR A 70 7.51 2.13 -0.67
C THR A 70 6.54 2.07 0.51
N HIS A 71 6.04 0.88 0.88
CA HIS A 71 5.08 0.68 1.96
C HIS A 71 5.56 -0.29 3.05
N MET A 72 5.96 -1.51 2.67
CA MET A 72 6.51 -2.56 3.55
C MET A 72 5.67 -2.82 4.83
N TYR A 73 4.34 -2.87 4.70
CA TYR A 73 3.44 -3.11 5.81
C TYR A 73 3.31 -4.60 6.12
N ALA A 74 4.28 -5.13 6.86
CA ALA A 74 4.38 -6.56 7.18
C ALA A 74 3.13 -7.20 7.82
N PRO A 75 2.37 -6.54 8.72
CA PRO A 75 1.12 -7.12 9.24
C PRO A 75 0.08 -7.38 8.15
N GLY A 76 -0.05 -6.44 7.20
CA GLY A 76 -0.98 -6.56 6.08
C GLY A 76 -0.58 -7.66 5.10
N VAL A 77 0.71 -7.72 4.72
CA VAL A 77 1.25 -8.83 3.90
C VAL A 77 0.90 -10.19 4.50
N ARG A 78 1.11 -10.39 5.80
CA ARG A 78 0.80 -11.66 6.47
C ARG A 78 -0.68 -11.98 6.47
N ARG A 79 -1.54 -10.98 6.67
CA ARG A 79 -3.00 -11.14 6.66
C ARG A 79 -3.48 -11.55 5.27
N HIS A 80 -3.09 -10.81 4.23
CA HIS A 80 -3.56 -11.03 2.88
C HIS A 80 -3.01 -12.32 2.25
N ILE A 81 -1.76 -12.71 2.56
CA ILE A 81 -1.25 -14.03 2.15
C ILE A 81 -2.10 -15.16 2.76
N ARG A 82 -2.51 -15.04 4.03
CA ARG A 82 -3.37 -16.05 4.66
C ARG A 82 -4.73 -16.14 3.98
N MET A 83 -5.39 -15.01 3.75
CA MET A 83 -6.69 -14.97 3.09
C MET A 83 -6.63 -15.49 1.65
N ALA A 84 -5.59 -15.12 0.89
CA ALA A 84 -5.36 -15.64 -0.45
C ALA A 84 -5.26 -17.18 -0.44
N LEU A 85 -4.49 -17.76 0.49
CA LEU A 85 -4.36 -19.22 0.62
C LEU A 85 -5.68 -19.89 1.01
N GLU A 86 -6.49 -19.26 1.89
CA GLU A 86 -7.81 -19.75 2.28
C GLU A 86 -8.81 -19.73 1.10
N LEU A 87 -8.65 -18.79 0.17
CA LEU A 87 -9.41 -18.70 -1.08
C LEU A 87 -8.89 -19.65 -2.17
N GLY A 88 -7.81 -20.40 -1.92
CA GLY A 88 -7.26 -21.37 -2.86
C GLY A 88 -6.23 -20.81 -3.85
N VAL A 89 -5.76 -19.57 -3.65
CA VAL A 89 -4.67 -18.98 -4.44
C VAL A 89 -3.39 -19.79 -4.23
N SER A 90 -2.70 -20.09 -5.33
CA SER A 90 -1.47 -20.87 -5.29
C SER A 90 -0.30 -20.09 -4.69
N ARG A 91 0.71 -20.81 -4.20
CA ARG A 91 1.95 -20.17 -3.71
C ARG A 91 2.70 -19.50 -4.86
N GLU A 92 2.61 -20.07 -6.05
CA GLU A 92 3.21 -19.61 -7.28
C GLU A 92 2.65 -18.22 -7.69
N GLU A 93 1.33 -18.03 -7.60
CA GLU A 93 0.70 -16.72 -7.84
C GLU A 93 1.17 -15.67 -6.82
N ILE A 94 1.22 -16.03 -5.53
CA ILE A 94 1.70 -15.12 -4.48
C ILE A 94 3.16 -14.74 -4.70
N LEU A 95 4.03 -15.71 -4.99
CA LEU A 95 5.44 -15.46 -5.30
C LEU A 95 5.60 -14.59 -6.54
N THR A 96 4.76 -14.79 -7.55
CA THR A 96 4.75 -13.96 -8.77
C THR A 96 4.44 -12.51 -8.43
N VAL A 97 3.44 -12.23 -7.59
CA VAL A 97 3.14 -10.86 -7.12
C VAL A 97 4.34 -10.25 -6.39
N LEU A 98 4.99 -10.99 -5.49
CA LEU A 98 6.17 -10.51 -4.77
C LEU A 98 7.34 -10.18 -5.72
N GLN A 99 7.57 -11.01 -6.74
CA GLN A 99 8.55 -10.74 -7.79
C GLN A 99 8.20 -9.49 -8.58
N MET A 100 6.93 -9.32 -8.96
CA MET A 100 6.47 -8.13 -9.69
C MET A 100 6.70 -6.84 -8.89
N VAL A 101 6.40 -6.81 -7.60
CA VAL A 101 6.62 -5.59 -6.80
C VAL A 101 8.10 -5.35 -6.48
N SER A 102 8.96 -6.37 -6.54
CA SER A 102 10.40 -6.18 -6.32
C SER A 102 11.07 -5.27 -7.36
N VAL A 103 10.47 -5.14 -8.55
CA VAL A 103 11.03 -4.31 -9.64
C VAL A 103 10.78 -2.82 -9.46
N LEU A 104 9.96 -2.39 -8.49
CA LEU A 104 9.67 -0.97 -8.19
C LEU A 104 10.92 -0.11 -8.04
N GLY A 105 12.05 -0.70 -7.61
CA GLY A 105 13.34 -0.01 -7.48
C GLY A 105 13.89 0.58 -8.78
N ILE A 106 13.48 0.06 -9.95
CA ILE A 106 13.94 0.58 -11.26
C ILE A 106 13.52 2.04 -11.49
N HIS A 107 12.48 2.51 -10.80
CA HIS A 107 12.03 3.90 -10.90
C HIS A 107 13.10 4.90 -10.43
N ALA A 108 14.02 4.49 -9.55
CA ALA A 108 15.17 5.31 -9.19
C ALA A 108 16.08 5.58 -10.40
N CYS A 109 16.30 4.59 -11.26
CA CYS A 109 17.06 4.75 -12.50
C CYS A 109 16.29 5.57 -13.54
N ASN A 110 14.98 5.37 -13.66
CA ASN A 110 14.16 6.13 -14.60
C ASN A 110 14.22 7.65 -14.34
N LEU A 111 14.40 8.05 -13.08
CA LEU A 111 14.62 9.45 -12.71
C LEU A 111 16.10 9.83 -12.74
N GLY A 112 16.97 9.00 -12.16
CA GLY A 112 18.38 9.33 -11.93
C GLY A 112 19.23 9.34 -13.20
N VAL A 113 18.94 8.48 -14.18
CA VAL A 113 19.73 8.41 -15.42
C VAL A 113 19.56 9.68 -16.28
N PRO A 114 18.33 10.18 -16.54
CA PRO A 114 18.16 11.46 -17.24
C PRO A 114 18.79 12.65 -16.49
N ILE A 115 18.65 12.72 -15.16
CA ILE A 115 19.28 13.78 -14.37
C ILE A 115 20.81 13.72 -14.48
N LEU A 116 21.38 12.51 -14.46
CA LEU A 116 22.81 12.33 -14.63
C LEU A 116 23.28 12.80 -16.02
N GLU A 117 22.52 12.51 -17.08
CA GLU A 117 22.79 13.00 -18.43
C GLU A 117 22.80 14.54 -18.48
N GLU A 118 21.80 15.20 -17.90
CA GLU A 118 21.72 16.67 -17.82
C GLU A 118 22.94 17.28 -17.10
N GLU A 119 23.38 16.65 -16.01
CA GLU A 119 24.53 17.12 -15.23
C GLU A 119 25.87 16.89 -15.92
N LEU A 120 26.03 15.79 -16.66
CA LEU A 120 27.20 15.53 -17.49
C LEU A 120 27.33 16.60 -18.59
N ASP A 121 26.25 16.88 -19.29
CA ASP A 121 26.16 17.95 -20.29
C ASP A 121 26.50 19.32 -19.69
N ALA A 122 25.94 19.63 -18.52
CA ALA A 122 26.23 20.89 -17.81
C ALA A 122 27.67 20.96 -17.32
N HIS A 123 28.27 19.84 -16.94
CA HIS A 123 29.68 19.75 -16.54
C HIS A 123 30.62 20.03 -17.72
N GLU A 124 30.39 19.40 -18.86
CA GLU A 124 31.18 19.63 -20.09
C GLU A 124 31.11 21.10 -20.52
N ARG A 125 29.92 21.70 -20.51
CA ARG A 125 29.75 23.14 -20.78
C ARG A 125 30.56 24.03 -19.83
N ARG A 126 30.58 23.70 -18.53
CA ARG A 126 31.38 24.42 -17.52
C ARG A 126 32.88 24.26 -17.74
N GLN A 127 33.33 23.06 -18.10
CA GLN A 127 34.75 22.81 -18.39
C GLN A 127 35.22 23.58 -19.62
N ILE A 128 34.42 23.63 -20.70
CA ILE A 128 34.72 24.41 -21.90
C ILE A 128 34.78 25.92 -21.59
N ALA A 129 33.89 26.41 -20.72
CA ALA A 129 33.82 27.81 -20.33
C ALA A 129 34.88 28.25 -19.30
N ALA A 130 35.56 27.31 -18.64
CA ALA A 130 36.58 27.62 -17.63
C ALA A 130 37.89 28.07 -18.30
N PRO A 131 38.50 29.20 -17.88
CA PRO A 131 39.78 29.62 -18.44
C PRO A 131 40.87 28.60 -18.12
N ARG A 132 41.54 28.09 -19.15
CA ARG A 132 42.69 27.20 -18.98
C ARG A 132 43.83 27.99 -18.35
N ILE A 133 43.99 27.88 -17.04
CA ILE A 133 45.17 28.41 -16.33
C ILE A 133 46.35 27.55 -16.79
N ALA A 134 47.14 28.10 -17.73
CA ALA A 134 48.42 27.52 -18.12
C ALA A 134 49.48 27.81 -17.04
N PRO A 135 50.45 26.90 -16.83
CA PRO A 135 51.60 27.14 -15.94
C PRO A 135 52.51 28.26 -16.44
#